data_AF-A0A963C583-F1
#
_entry.id   AF-A0A963C583-F1
#
_cell.length_a   1.000
_cell.length_b   1.000
_cell.length_c   1.000
_cell.angle_alpha   90.00
_cell.angle_beta   90.00
_cell.angle_gamma   90.00
#
_symmetry.space_group_name_H-M   'P 1'
#
loop_
_entity.id
_entity.type
_entity.pdbx_description
1 polymer ?
#
loop_
_entity_poly.entity_id
_entity_poly.type
_entity_poly.pdbx_seq_one_letter_code
_entity_poly.pdbx_strand_id
1 'polypeptide(L)' 'MAFRKIGVVGAGTMGNGIAQAFAQAGFDVVMSDVAQAALERAMNTISGSYDRLIKKEKMT' A
#
# COMPACT_ATOMS: atom_id res chain seq x y z
N MET A 1 -16.27 15.51 -9.99
CA MET A 1 -15.85 14.12 -10.22
C MET A 1 -14.91 13.72 -9.10
N ALA A 2 -15.21 12.65 -8.35
CA ALA A 2 -14.32 12.16 -7.30
C ALA A 2 -13.43 11.04 -7.87
N PHE A 3 -12.12 11.19 -7.77
CA PHE A 3 -11.18 10.11 -8.09
C PHE A 3 -11.32 9.04 -7.02
N ARG A 4 -11.74 7.82 -7.42
CA ARG A 4 -11.88 6.69 -6.49
C ARG A 4 -10.76 5.67 -6.60
N LYS A 5 -10.08 5.63 -7.75
CA LYS A 5 -9.09 4.62 -8.09
C LYS A 5 -7.72 5.26 -8.35
N ILE A 6 -6.69 4.74 -7.70
CA ILE A 6 -5.30 5.22 -7.75
C ILE A 6 -4.42 4.10 -8.29
N GLY A 7 -3.62 4.42 -9.31
CA GLY A 7 -2.60 3.51 -9.84
C GLY A 7 -1.22 3.90 -9.32
N VAL A 8 -0.48 2.95 -8.73
CA VAL A 8 0.90 3.13 -8.28
C VAL A 8 1.81 2.27 -9.15
N VAL A 9 2.74 2.91 -9.86
CA VAL A 9 3.74 2.22 -10.70
C VAL A 9 5.06 2.18 -9.94
N GLY A 10 5.52 0.97 -9.65
CA GLY A 10 6.69 0.67 -8.82
C GLY A 10 6.30 0.25 -7.40
N ALA A 11 6.76 -0.92 -6.99
CA ALA A 11 6.51 -1.58 -5.70
C ALA A 11 7.71 -1.47 -4.73
N GLY A 12 8.56 -0.46 -4.94
CA GLY A 12 9.70 -0.15 -4.07
C GLY A 12 9.29 0.58 -2.79
N THR A 13 10.27 1.09 -2.05
CA THR A 13 10.06 1.76 -0.75
C THR A 13 9.03 2.90 -0.79
N MET A 14 9.11 3.77 -1.81
CA MET A 14 8.15 4.86 -1.96
C MET A 14 6.78 4.36 -2.42
N GLY A 15 6.74 3.39 -3.34
CA GLY A 15 5.50 2.79 -3.85
C GLY A 15 4.65 2.19 -2.72
N ASN A 16 5.30 1.50 -1.78
CA ASN A 16 4.63 0.92 -0.61
C ASN A 16 3.98 1.99 0.27
N GLY A 17 4.71 3.06 0.57
CA GLY A 17 4.20 4.16 1.40
C GLY A 17 3.04 4.90 0.73
N ILE A 18 3.17 5.18 -0.58
CA ILE A 18 2.13 5.85 -1.36
C ILE A 18 0.88 4.96 -1.41
N ALA A 19 1.04 3.68 -1.74
CA ALA A 19 -0.08 2.75 -1.83
C ALA A 19 -0.81 2.59 -0.50
N GLN A 20 -0.06 2.44 0.59
CA GLN A 20 -0.62 2.34 1.94
C GLN A 20 -1.37 3.63 2.33
N ALA A 21 -0.81 4.81 2.07
CA ALA A 21 -1.44 6.08 2.43
C ALA A 21 -2.80 6.28 1.71
N PHE A 22 -2.86 5.99 0.42
CA PHE A 22 -4.11 6.09 -0.34
C PHE A 22 -5.12 5.01 0.05
N ALA A 23 -4.67 3.78 0.31
CA ALA A 23 -5.54 2.71 0.79
C ALA A 23 -6.16 3.06 2.15
N GLN A 24 -5.36 3.63 3.07
CA GLN A 24 -5.85 4.12 4.38
C GLN A 24 -6.83 5.28 4.26
N ALA A 25 -6.65 6.13 3.25
CA ALA A 25 -7.56 7.24 2.97
C ALA A 25 -8.87 6.80 2.25
N GLY A 26 -9.07 5.49 2.04
CA GLY A 26 -10.30 4.93 1.48
C GLY A 26 -10.37 4.89 -0.06
N PHE A 27 -9.23 5.01 -0.73
CA PHE A 27 -9.15 4.87 -2.19
C PHE A 27 -8.93 3.41 -2.61
N ASP A 28 -9.45 3.03 -3.78
CA ASP A 28 -9.12 1.76 -4.44
C ASP A 28 -7.72 1.91 -5.07
N VAL A 29 -6.73 1.19 -4.56
CA VAL A 29 -5.33 1.31 -5.01
C VAL A 29 -4.92 0.06 -5.77
N VAL A 30 -4.42 0.25 -6.98
CA VAL A 30 -3.81 -0.80 -7.80
C VAL A 30 -2.31 -0.52 -7.92
N MET A 31 -1.49 -1.53 -7.65
CA MET A 31 -0.04 -1.44 -7.80
C MET A 31 0.44 -2.28 -8.97
N SER A 32 1.42 -1.78 -9.71
CA SER A 32 2.05 -2.49 -10.83
C SER A 32 3.57 -2.35 -10.74
N ASP A 33 4.27 -3.46 -10.96
CA ASP A 33 5.73 -3.51 -11.04
C ASP A 33 6.12 -4.54 -12.11
N VAL A 34 7.33 -4.39 -12.66
CA VAL A 34 7.87 -5.34 -13.66
C VAL A 34 8.25 -6.67 -13.03
N ALA A 35 8.56 -6.68 -11.73
CA ALA A 35 8.98 -7.86 -11.00
C ALA A 35 7.91 -8.34 -10.00
N GLN A 36 7.43 -9.57 -10.18
CA GLN A 36 6.49 -10.21 -9.24
C GLN A 36 7.03 -10.23 -7.80
N ALA A 37 8.33 -10.49 -7.63
CA ALA A 37 8.98 -10.49 -6.33
C ALA A 37 8.94 -9.11 -5.63
N ALA A 38 8.90 -8.01 -6.39
CA ALA A 38 8.75 -6.67 -5.83
C ALA A 38 7.33 -6.47 -5.29
N LEU A 39 6.31 -6.92 -6.01
CA LEU A 39 4.91 -6.89 -5.57
C LEU A 39 4.69 -7.74 -4.30
N GLU A 40 5.27 -8.93 -4.23
CA GLU A 40 5.16 -9.78 -3.04
C GLU A 40 5.81 -9.12 -1.81
N ARG A 41 7.00 -8.55 -1.97
CA ARG A 41 7.67 -7.79 -0.91
C ARG A 41 6.87 -6.56 -0.49
N ALA A 42 6.26 -5.86 -1.44
CA ALA A 42 5.39 -4.72 -1.19
C ALA A 42 4.19 -5.13 -0.33
N MET A 43 3.48 -6.19 -0.73
CA MET A 43 2.33 -6.70 0.04
C MET A 43 2.73 -7.11 1.45
N ASN A 44 3.85 -7.82 1.61
CA ASN A 44 4.36 -8.18 2.94
C ASN A 44 4.74 -6.96 3.80
N THR A 45 5.35 -5.95 3.18
CA THR A 45 5.74 -4.70 3.87
C THR A 45 4.51 -3.92 4.34
N ILE A 46 3.49 -3.81 3.47
CA ILE A 46 2.24 -3.12 3.79
C ILE A 46 1.51 -3.87 4.91
N SER A 47 1.37 -5.19 4.83
CA SER A 47 0.74 -6.00 5.89
C SER A 47 1.46 -5.84 7.23
N GLY A 48 2.79 -5.95 7.25
CA GLY A 48 3.56 -5.78 8.50
C GLY A 48 3.48 -4.36 9.07
N SER A 49 3.36 -3.35 8.20
CA SER A 49 3.13 -1.96 8.60
C SER A 49 1.77 -1.80 9.29
N TYR A 50 0.73 -2.40 8.72
CA TYR A 50 -0.61 -2.43 9.31
C TYR A 50 -0.64 -3.17 10.65
N ASP A 51 -0.04 -4.35 10.74
CA ASP A 51 0.08 -5.10 12.00
C ASP A 51 0.73 -4.27 13.10
N ARG A 52 1.76 -3.48 12.74
CA ARG A 52 2.44 -2.58 13.68
C ARG A 52 1.54 -1.42 14.13
N LEU A 53 0.69 -0.91 13.25
CA LEU A 53 -0.28 0.15 13.58
C LEU A 53 -1.38 -0.38 14.49
N ILE A 54 -1.88 -1.59 14.23
CA ILE A 54 -2.87 -2.28 15.07
C ILE A 54 -2.28 -2.55 16.46
N LYS A 55 -1.05 -3.09 16.53
CA LYS A 55 -0.35 -3.29 17.82
C LYS A 55 -0.10 -2.01 18.61
N LYS A 56 -0.08 -0.85 17.94
CA LYS A 56 0.05 0.46 18.57
C LYS A 56 -1.29 1.12 18.88
N GLU A 57 -2.41 0.40 18.69
CA GLU A 57 -3.78 0.90 18.87
C GLU A 57 -4.09 2.15 18.02
N LYS A 58 -3.34 2.34 16.93
CA LYS A 58 -3.53 3.46 15.99
C LYS A 58 -4.49 3.11 14.85
N MET A 59 -4.89 1.85 14.76
CA MET A 59 -5.79 1.30 13.76
C MET A 59 -6.47 0.06 14.31
N THR A 60 -7.66 -0.28 13.81
CA THR A 60 -8.47 -1.44 14.23
C THR A 60 -8.73 -2.35 13.05
#